data_AF-A0A7Y3LJ99-F1
#
_entry.id   AF-A0A7Y3LJ99-F1
#
_cell.length_a   1.000
_cell.length_b   1.000
_cell.length_c   1.000
_cell.angle_alpha   90.00
_cell.angle_beta   90.00
_cell.angle_gamma   90.00
#
_symmetry.space_group_name_H-M   'P 1'
#
loop_
_entity.id
_entity.type
_entity.pdbx_description
1 polymer ?
#
loop_
_entity_poly.entity_id
_entity_poly.type
_entity_poly.pdbx_seq_one_letter_code
_entity_poly.pdbx_strand_id
1 'polypeptide(L)'
;MRGVRHIPYLVESNIRIELAWNPKVFWIHLPTMKREGIKHGAYQSIQMGYNRPNLECSSCSTPIEGFYVSGASTHPGGMVILGPGYNAASVVAKDLGLDIWWELPEMDSRAIEAGYLPPSQD
;
A
#
# COMPACT_ATOMS: atom_id res chain seq x y z
N MET A 1 2.16 -10.59 -33.39
CA MET A 1 1.61 -9.60 -32.44
C MET A 1 0.08 -9.55 -32.56
N ARG A 2 -0.67 -10.20 -31.65
CA ARG A 2 -2.13 -10.05 -31.55
C ARG A 2 -2.42 -8.80 -30.69
N GLY A 3 -2.56 -7.63 -31.32
CA GLY A 3 -2.80 -6.37 -30.60
C GLY A 3 -2.78 -5.08 -31.43
N VAL A 4 -2.37 -5.15 -32.70
CA VAL A 4 -2.15 -3.98 -33.57
C VAL A 4 -3.45 -3.31 -34.06
N ARG A 5 -4.63 -3.83 -33.68
CA ARG A 5 -5.92 -3.36 -34.21
C ARG A 5 -6.26 -1.92 -33.84
N HIS A 6 -5.73 -1.42 -32.72
CA HIS A 6 -6.08 -0.10 -32.17
C HIS A 6 -4.94 0.93 -32.25
N ILE A 7 -3.74 0.51 -32.65
CA ILE A 7 -2.56 1.39 -32.75
C ILE A 7 -1.90 1.13 -34.11
N PRO A 8 -2.44 1.72 -35.19
CA PRO A 8 -2.05 1.36 -36.57
C PRO A 8 -0.59 1.69 -36.90
N TYR A 9 0.03 2.59 -36.14
CA TYR A 9 1.42 2.95 -36.31
C TYR A 9 2.37 2.12 -35.45
N LEU A 10 1.92 1.23 -34.57
CA LEU A 10 2.81 0.35 -33.81
C LEU A 10 3.24 -0.83 -34.71
N VAL A 11 4.31 -0.62 -35.47
CA VAL A 11 4.84 -1.56 -36.45
C VAL A 11 6.24 -2.00 -36.05
N GLU A 12 6.65 -3.20 -36.46
CA GLU A 12 7.94 -3.76 -36.06
C GLU A 12 9.12 -2.82 -36.34
N SER A 13 9.06 -2.06 -37.45
CA SER A 13 10.10 -1.10 -37.83
C SER A 13 10.25 0.11 -36.91
N ASN A 14 9.28 0.40 -36.03
CA ASN A 14 9.36 1.53 -35.10
C ASN A 14 9.41 1.13 -33.62
N ILE A 15 9.37 -0.17 -33.32
CA ILE A 15 9.61 -0.69 -31.97
C ILE A 15 11.13 -0.63 -31.72
N ARG A 16 11.52 0.06 -30.65
CA ARG A 16 12.95 0.17 -30.25
C ARG A 16 13.36 -0.90 -29.24
N ILE A 17 12.44 -1.23 -28.32
CA ILE A 17 12.63 -2.21 -27.26
C ILE A 17 11.27 -2.87 -27.00
N GLU A 18 11.26 -4.20 -26.87
CA GLU A 18 10.12 -4.97 -26.39
C GLU A 18 10.52 -5.68 -25.09
N LEU A 19 9.73 -5.48 -24.04
CA LEU A 19 9.93 -6.13 -22.75
C LEU A 19 8.62 -6.81 -22.33
N ALA A 20 8.71 -8.11 -22.08
CA ALA A 20 7.58 -8.90 -21.58
C ALA A 20 7.89 -9.39 -20.17
N TRP A 21 7.17 -8.86 -19.19
CA TRP A 21 7.29 -9.27 -17.79
C TRP A 21 6.10 -10.14 -17.46
N ASN A 22 6.33 -11.46 -17.42
CA ASN A 22 5.31 -12.36 -16.90
C ASN A 22 5.30 -12.31 -15.37
N PRO A 23 4.22 -12.75 -14.72
CA PRO A 23 4.11 -12.57 -13.29
C PRO A 23 5.19 -13.27 -12.42
N LYS A 24 5.82 -14.35 -12.90
CA LYS A 24 6.95 -15.01 -12.22
C LYS A 24 8.19 -14.12 -12.17
N VAL A 25 8.38 -13.26 -13.18
CA VAL A 25 9.50 -12.31 -13.26
C VAL A 25 9.50 -11.37 -12.05
N PHE A 26 8.31 -10.98 -11.55
CA PHE A 26 8.23 -10.09 -10.40
C PHE A 26 8.82 -10.70 -9.12
N TRP A 27 8.70 -12.00 -8.86
CA TRP A 27 9.21 -12.55 -7.59
C TRP A 27 10.72 -12.73 -7.62
N ILE A 28 11.28 -12.88 -8.83
CA ILE A 28 12.73 -12.95 -9.05
C ILE A 28 13.36 -11.58 -8.78
N HIS A 29 12.74 -10.50 -9.27
CA HIS A 29 13.30 -9.15 -9.13
C HIS A 29 12.86 -8.42 -7.86
N LEU A 30 11.68 -8.75 -7.32
CA LEU A 30 11.07 -8.11 -6.16
C LEU A 30 10.76 -9.19 -5.11
N PRO A 31 11.73 -9.53 -4.23
CA PRO A 31 11.60 -10.64 -3.28
C PRO A 31 10.40 -10.54 -2.33
N THR A 32 9.91 -9.32 -2.10
CA THR A 32 8.75 -9.05 -1.25
C THR A 32 7.42 -9.33 -1.96
N MET A 33 7.37 -9.27 -3.29
CA MET A 33 6.15 -9.49 -4.10
C MET A 33 5.91 -10.97 -4.44
N LYS A 34 6.03 -11.84 -3.44
CA LYS A 34 5.70 -13.27 -3.60
C LYS A 34 4.24 -13.43 -4.01
N ARG A 35 3.94 -14.45 -4.82
CA ARG A 35 2.58 -14.72 -5.30
C ARG A 35 1.95 -13.58 -6.11
N GLU A 36 2.77 -12.74 -6.74
CA GLU A 36 2.38 -11.74 -7.75
C GLU A 36 1.58 -10.59 -7.14
N GLY A 37 1.60 -10.46 -5.81
CA GLY A 37 0.84 -9.47 -5.08
C GLY A 37 1.59 -8.16 -4.97
N ILE A 38 1.25 -7.18 -5.83
CA ILE A 38 1.75 -5.78 -5.75
C ILE A 38 1.40 -5.11 -4.40
N LYS A 39 0.41 -5.66 -3.70
CA LYS A 39 -0.09 -5.17 -2.42
C LYS A 39 0.42 -5.96 -1.22
N HIS A 40 1.36 -6.89 -1.41
CA HIS A 40 1.93 -7.73 -0.35
C HIS A 40 0.88 -8.43 0.53
N GLY A 41 0.58 -9.69 0.24
CA GLY A 41 -0.49 -10.46 0.90
C GLY A 41 -1.75 -10.60 0.04
N ALA A 42 -2.68 -11.45 0.45
CA ALA A 42 -3.86 -11.79 -0.35
C ALA A 42 -4.97 -10.74 -0.19
N TYR A 43 -5.70 -10.43 -1.27
CA TYR A 43 -7.00 -9.72 -1.17
C TYR A 43 -8.10 -10.73 -0.89
N GLN A 44 -8.15 -11.17 0.37
CA GLN A 44 -9.25 -11.96 0.90
C GLN A 44 -10.06 -11.08 1.86
N SER A 45 -11.33 -11.41 2.10
CA SER A 45 -12.19 -10.65 3.03
C SER A 45 -11.54 -10.45 4.41
N ILE A 46 -10.80 -11.45 4.88
CA ILE A 46 -10.07 -11.43 6.16
C ILE A 46 -8.70 -10.72 6.10
N GLN A 47 -8.25 -10.28 4.92
CA GLN A 47 -6.96 -9.60 4.70
C GLN A 47 -7.13 -8.35 3.83
N MET A 48 -8.20 -7.60 4.08
CA MET A 48 -8.55 -6.38 3.35
C MET A 48 -8.93 -5.25 4.29
N GLY A 49 -8.73 -4.00 3.83
CA GLY A 49 -9.10 -2.81 4.58
C GLY A 49 -8.40 -2.77 5.93
N TYR A 50 -9.17 -2.63 7.00
CA TYR A 50 -8.67 -2.64 8.38
C TYR A 50 -8.05 -3.99 8.77
N ASN A 51 -8.47 -5.11 8.19
CA ASN A 51 -7.95 -6.43 8.54
C ASN A 51 -6.53 -6.72 7.99
N ARG A 52 -5.79 -5.67 7.61
CA ARG A 52 -4.45 -5.77 7.03
C ARG A 52 -3.38 -5.36 8.05
N PRO A 53 -2.36 -6.21 8.34
CA PRO A 53 -2.12 -7.53 7.76
C PRO A 53 -2.96 -8.65 8.39
N ASN A 54 -3.42 -8.42 9.61
CA ASN A 54 -4.40 -9.19 10.37
C ASN A 54 -5.06 -8.23 11.38
N LEU A 55 -5.98 -8.73 12.21
CA LEU A 55 -6.68 -7.91 13.20
C LEU A 55 -5.74 -7.34 14.29
N GLU A 56 -4.79 -8.13 14.77
CA GLU A 56 -3.87 -7.75 15.87
C GLU A 56 -2.87 -6.67 15.48
N CYS A 57 -2.54 -6.56 14.19
CA CYS A 57 -1.53 -5.62 13.68
C CYS A 57 -2.10 -4.54 12.76
N SER A 58 -3.43 -4.40 12.72
CA SER A 58 -4.15 -3.45 11.86
C SER A 58 -3.86 -1.98 12.20
N SER A 59 -3.55 -1.71 13.47
CA SER A 59 -3.18 -0.40 13.99
C SER A 59 -1.71 -0.04 13.79
N CYS A 60 -0.95 -0.78 12.96
CA CYS A 60 0.50 -0.66 12.80
C CYS A 60 1.35 -1.13 13.99
N SER A 61 0.80 -1.22 15.21
CA SER A 61 1.45 -1.90 16.35
C SER A 61 1.43 -3.43 16.17
N THR A 62 2.24 -4.13 16.94
CA THR A 62 2.20 -5.61 17.01
C THR A 62 2.15 -6.08 18.47
N PRO A 63 1.88 -7.36 18.73
CA PRO A 63 1.98 -7.92 20.08
C PRO A 63 3.40 -7.88 20.69
N ILE A 64 4.42 -7.55 19.90
CA ILE A 64 5.81 -7.40 20.35
C ILE A 64 6.08 -5.91 20.56
N GLU A 65 6.41 -5.53 21.79
CA GLU A 65 6.73 -4.15 22.15
C GLU A 65 7.89 -3.59 21.30
N GLY A 66 7.73 -2.37 20.81
CA GLY A 66 8.71 -1.71 19.94
C GLY A 66 8.82 -2.29 18.52
N PHE A 67 7.97 -3.26 18.16
CA PHE A 67 7.90 -3.80 16.81
C PHE A 67 6.62 -3.35 16.11
N TYR A 68 6.80 -2.70 14.95
CA TYR A 68 5.74 -2.08 14.17
C TYR A 68 5.70 -2.65 12.76
N VAL A 69 4.52 -2.64 12.15
CA VAL A 69 4.31 -3.05 10.77
C VAL A 69 3.89 -1.87 9.91
N SER A 70 4.45 -1.82 8.71
CA SER A 70 4.10 -0.83 7.67
C SER A 70 4.32 -1.43 6.29
N GLY A 71 3.87 -0.73 5.26
CA GLY A 71 4.04 -1.10 3.85
C GLY A 71 2.75 -1.54 3.19
N ALA A 72 2.84 -2.07 1.97
CA ALA A 72 1.65 -2.29 1.15
C ALA A 72 0.69 -3.34 1.71
N SER A 73 1.18 -4.20 2.61
CA SER A 73 0.45 -5.28 3.28
C SER A 73 -0.37 -4.83 4.48
N THR A 74 -0.15 -3.62 5.00
CA THR A 74 -0.85 -3.09 6.18
C THR A 74 -1.94 -2.11 5.76
N HIS A 75 -2.89 -1.83 6.64
CA HIS A 75 -3.93 -0.84 6.39
C HIS A 75 -3.34 0.55 6.05
N PRO A 76 -3.88 1.31 5.07
CA PRO A 76 -4.99 1.01 4.14
C PRO A 76 -4.60 0.21 2.88
N GLY A 77 -3.32 -0.14 2.75
CA GLY A 77 -2.74 -0.86 1.62
C GLY A 77 -1.74 -0.02 0.83
N GLY A 78 -1.10 -0.62 -0.17
CA GLY A 78 -0.16 0.08 -1.07
C GLY A 78 -0.82 0.97 -2.15
N MET A 79 -0.09 1.24 -3.25
CA MET A 79 -0.44 2.11 -4.41
C MET A 79 -0.01 3.58 -4.31
N VAL A 80 1.22 3.85 -3.86
CA VAL A 80 1.82 5.20 -3.89
C VAL A 80 0.96 6.25 -3.15
N ILE A 81 0.19 5.80 -2.15
CA ILE A 81 -0.63 6.69 -1.29
C ILE A 81 0.08 7.06 0.02
N LEU A 82 1.19 6.39 0.34
CA LEU A 82 2.00 6.59 1.55
C LEU A 82 1.27 6.40 2.90
N GLY A 83 -0.04 6.13 2.90
CA GLY A 83 -0.86 5.92 4.10
C GLY A 83 -0.28 4.95 5.14
N PRO A 84 0.17 3.74 4.77
CA PRO A 84 0.79 2.83 5.74
C PRO A 84 2.01 3.41 6.46
N GLY A 85 2.80 4.22 5.76
CA GLY A 85 3.98 4.88 6.34
C GLY A 85 3.58 5.99 7.29
N TYR A 86 2.60 6.81 6.90
CA TYR A 86 2.03 7.87 7.73
C TYR A 86 1.46 7.31 9.06
N ASN A 87 0.67 6.25 8.97
CA ASN A 87 0.07 5.60 10.14
C ASN A 87 1.13 5.02 11.08
N ALA A 88 2.07 4.25 10.53
CA ALA A 88 3.13 3.65 11.34
C ALA A 88 4.02 4.71 12.00
N ALA A 89 4.39 5.79 11.29
CA ALA A 89 5.16 6.89 11.86
C ALA A 89 4.42 7.57 13.02
N SER A 90 3.11 7.75 12.90
CA SER A 90 2.28 8.35 13.95
C SER A 90 2.21 7.48 15.20
N VAL A 91 2.08 6.17 15.03
CA VAL A 91 2.07 5.20 16.15
C VAL A 91 3.43 5.12 16.84
N VAL A 92 4.52 5.06 16.06
CA VAL A 92 5.89 5.08 16.61
C VAL A 92 6.15 6.37 17.40
N ALA A 93 5.74 7.54 16.87
CA ALA A 93 5.90 8.80 17.56
C ALA A 93 5.15 8.82 18.90
N LYS A 94 3.89 8.33 18.93
CA LYS A 94 3.08 8.22 20.14
C LYS A 94 3.72 7.31 21.19
N ASP A 95 4.16 6.11 20.80
CA ASP A 95 4.79 5.16 21.72
C ASP A 95 6.10 5.69 22.31
N LEU A 96 6.83 6.51 21.56
CA LEU A 96 8.07 7.17 22.01
C LEU A 96 7.82 8.48 22.79
N GLY A 97 6.58 8.94 22.89
CA GLY A 97 6.24 10.23 23.53
C GLY A 97 6.78 11.45 22.77
N LEU A 98 6.87 11.36 21.45
CA LEU A 98 7.35 12.44 20.59
C LEU A 98 6.20 13.34 20.11
N ASP A 99 6.48 14.63 20.00
CA ASP A 99 5.55 15.57 19.40
C ASP A 99 5.46 15.33 17.87
N ILE A 100 4.24 15.09 17.39
CA ILE A 100 3.95 14.99 15.97
C ILE A 100 3.83 16.40 15.39
N TRP A 101 4.73 16.74 14.46
CA TRP A 101 4.78 18.08 13.84
C TRP A 101 4.05 18.18 12.50
N TRP A 102 3.61 17.05 11.93
CA TRP A 102 2.87 17.02 10.68
C TRP A 102 1.36 17.04 10.93
N GLU A 103 0.63 17.61 9.99
CA GLU A 103 -0.83 17.69 10.04
C GLU A 103 -1.46 16.49 9.33
N LEU A 104 -2.74 16.27 9.64
CA LEU A 104 -3.57 15.34 8.91
C LEU A 104 -3.71 15.81 7.44
N PRO A 105 -3.57 14.93 6.44
CA PRO A 105 -3.77 15.30 5.04
C PRO A 105 -5.16 15.92 4.82
N GLU A 106 -5.26 16.96 3.98
CA GLU A 106 -6.50 17.70 3.74
C GLU A 106 -7.69 16.78 3.37
N MET A 107 -7.42 15.74 2.59
CA MET A 107 -8.43 14.77 2.17
C MET A 107 -9.06 14.04 3.36
N ASP A 108 -8.24 13.63 4.32
CA ASP A 108 -8.68 12.96 5.55
C ASP A 108 -9.41 13.96 6.47
N SER A 109 -8.89 15.17 6.64
CA SER A 109 -9.54 16.24 7.41
C SER A 109 -10.96 16.53 6.88
N ARG A 110 -11.10 16.70 5.57
CA ARG A 110 -12.39 16.93 4.91
C ARG A 110 -13.32 15.73 5.02
N ALA A 111 -12.78 14.51 4.97
CA ALA A 111 -13.57 13.30 5.13
C ALA A 111 -14.12 13.17 6.56
N ILE A 112 -13.37 13.60 7.57
CA ILE A 112 -13.83 13.68 8.96
C ILE A 112 -14.93 14.74 9.09
N GLU A 113 -14.72 15.96 8.57
CA GLU A 113 -15.71 17.03 8.59
C GLU A 113 -17.02 16.64 7.90
N ALA A 114 -16.93 15.89 6.79
CA ALA A 114 -18.09 15.38 6.06
C ALA A 114 -18.75 14.15 6.72
N GLY A 115 -18.19 13.61 7.80
CA GLY A 115 -18.70 12.44 8.51
C GLY A 115 -18.46 11.10 7.79
N TYR A 116 -17.55 11.05 6.81
CA TYR A 116 -17.17 9.82 6.11
C TYR A 116 -16.15 8.99 6.90
N LEU A 117 -15.33 9.65 7.72
CA LEU A 117 -14.38 9.02 8.63
C LEU A 117 -14.69 9.41 10.07
N PRO A 118 -14.44 8.52 11.05
CA PRO A 118 -14.45 8.94 12.44
C PRO A 118 -13.32 9.97 12.68
N PRO A 119 -13.46 10.88 13.67
CA PRO A 119 -12.34 11.70 14.13
C PRO A 119 -11.14 10.79 14.42
N SER A 120 -9.92 11.25 14.10
CA SER A 120 -8.71 10.43 14.23
C SER A 120 -8.72 9.72 15.58
N GLN A 121 -8.71 8.38 15.56
CA GLN A 121 -8.52 7.64 16.80
C GLN A 121 -7.08 7.85 17.23
N ASP A 122 -6.92 8.50 18.36
CA ASP A 122 -5.65 8.63 19.05
C ASP A 122 -5.04 7.25 19.34
#